data_AF-A0A1Q4D2N5-F1
#
_entry.id   AF-A0A1Q4D2N5-F1
#
_cell.length_a   1.000
_cell.length_b   1.000
_cell.length_c   1.000
_cell.angle_alpha   90.00
_cell.angle_beta   90.00
_cell.angle_gamma   90.00
#
_symmetry.space_group_name_H-M   'P 1'
#
loop_
_entity.id
_entity.type
_entity.pdbx_description
1 polymer ?
#
loop_
_entity_poly.entity_id
_entity_poly.type
_entity_poly.pdbx_seq_one_letter_code
_entity_poly.pdbx_strand_id
1 'polypeptide(L)'
;MVRRAPHLCRTCADRTAVDLARLLPRLDVLPVLDATLIAGVCTPESLTRELVRHDGLPGVRQARELIPLAATGPDSPQESRMRLICHDAGLPRPTLQLPVLDARGRPRRWLDLGWEKAKVGLEYDGEESHEGEDERRSDRRRHNWLQDDDWAMFSTTDADIYGRSAALTGQVAAAIERRSRR
;
A
#
# COMPACT_ATOMS: atom_id res chain seq x y z
N MET A 1 7.66 8.36 35.29
CA MET A 1 7.03 7.09 35.72
C MET A 1 5.54 7.34 35.94
N VAL A 2 4.70 7.21 34.91
CA VAL A 2 3.26 7.51 35.00
C VAL A 2 2.53 6.27 35.51
N ARG A 3 1.93 6.36 36.70
CA ARG A 3 1.09 5.31 37.30
C ARG A 3 -0.18 5.12 36.46
N ARG A 4 -0.53 3.85 36.18
CA ARG A 4 -1.78 3.45 35.54
C ARG A 4 -2.95 3.61 36.52
N ALA A 5 -4.01 4.31 36.11
CA ALA A 5 -5.28 4.37 36.81
C ALA A 5 -6.19 3.16 36.41
N PRO A 6 -6.79 2.41 37.35
CA PRO A 6 -7.53 1.16 37.06
C PRO A 6 -8.95 1.27 36.49
N HIS A 7 -9.48 2.46 36.14
CA HIS A 7 -10.93 2.64 35.91
C HIS A 7 -11.34 3.46 34.67
N LEU A 8 -10.41 3.81 33.79
CA LEU A 8 -10.76 4.36 32.49
C LEU A 8 -10.73 3.22 31.47
N CYS A 9 -11.87 2.94 30.83
CA CYS A 9 -11.99 1.99 29.71
C CYS A 9 -11.23 2.57 28.51
N ARG A 10 -9.90 2.51 28.60
CA ARG A 10 -9.01 2.85 27.50
C ARG A 10 -9.17 1.73 26.49
N THR A 11 -9.78 2.00 25.33
CA THR A 11 -9.71 1.05 24.23
C THR A 11 -8.23 0.78 23.98
N CYS A 12 -7.81 -0.49 24.00
CA CYS A 12 -6.46 -0.82 23.57
C CYS A 12 -6.33 -0.49 22.07
N ALA A 13 -5.10 -0.25 21.60
CA ALA A 13 -4.83 0.09 20.21
C ALA A 13 -5.44 -0.96 19.27
N ASP A 14 -5.31 -2.25 19.61
CA ASP A 14 -5.88 -3.37 18.84
C ASP A 14 -7.40 -3.23 18.67
N ARG A 15 -8.13 -2.94 19.75
CA ARG A 15 -9.59 -2.79 19.70
C ARG A 15 -9.98 -1.63 18.81
N THR A 16 -9.28 -0.51 18.94
CA THR A 16 -9.52 0.68 18.12
C THR A 16 -9.26 0.38 16.64
N ALA A 17 -8.17 -0.30 16.33
CA ALA A 17 -7.82 -0.69 14.96
C ALA A 17 -8.88 -1.64 14.34
N VAL A 18 -9.33 -2.65 15.09
CA VAL A 18 -10.39 -3.58 14.62
C VAL A 18 -11.74 -2.87 14.48
N ASP A 19 -12.11 -1.99 15.41
CA ASP A 19 -13.33 -1.17 15.29
C ASP A 19 -13.27 -0.28 14.03
N LEU A 20 -12.14 0.39 13.78
CA LEU A 20 -11.94 1.20 12.56
C LEU A 20 -11.97 0.35 11.29
N ALA A 21 -11.34 -0.82 11.28
CA ALA A 21 -11.35 -1.73 10.15
C ALA A 21 -12.77 -2.23 9.79
N ARG A 22 -13.68 -2.26 10.77
CA ARG A 22 -15.08 -2.65 10.57
C ARG A 22 -15.97 -1.50 10.12
N LEU A 23 -15.66 -0.27 10.51
CA LEU A 23 -16.57 0.87 10.40
C LEU A 23 -16.17 1.89 9.32
N LEU A 24 -14.88 1.96 8.97
CA LEU A 24 -14.41 2.89 7.94
C LEU A 24 -14.81 2.42 6.53
N PRO A 25 -14.93 3.36 5.57
CA PRO A 25 -14.96 3.02 4.16
C PRO A 25 -13.78 2.13 3.80
N ARG A 26 -14.01 1.14 2.93
CA ARG A 26 -13.02 0.11 2.58
C ARG A 26 -11.64 0.70 2.25
N LEU A 27 -11.60 1.76 1.44
CA LEU A 27 -10.37 2.45 1.02
C LEU A 27 -9.55 3.01 2.20
N ASP A 28 -10.18 3.39 3.30
CA ASP A 28 -9.50 4.00 4.44
C ASP A 28 -9.05 2.98 5.49
N VAL A 29 -9.44 1.71 5.35
CA VAL A 29 -9.10 0.66 6.32
C VAL A 29 -7.61 0.32 6.29
N LEU A 30 -7.03 0.03 5.10
CA LEU A 30 -5.62 -0.32 5.01
C LEU A 30 -4.68 0.79 5.49
N PRO A 31 -4.87 2.07 5.12
CA PRO A 31 -4.07 3.16 5.67
C PRO A 31 -4.02 3.17 7.21
N VAL A 32 -5.16 2.95 7.87
CA VAL A 32 -5.23 2.91 9.33
C VAL A 32 -4.51 1.70 9.90
N LEU A 33 -4.77 0.51 9.34
CA LEU A 33 -4.13 -0.72 9.79
C LEU A 33 -2.60 -0.65 9.63
N ASP A 34 -2.13 -0.23 8.45
CA ASP A 34 -0.70 -0.06 8.16
C ASP A 34 -0.07 0.94 9.14
N ALA A 35 -0.71 2.09 9.38
CA ALA A 35 -0.22 3.06 10.36
C ALA A 35 -0.08 2.48 11.78
N THR A 36 -0.99 1.59 12.20
CA THR A 36 -0.88 0.95 13.52
C THR A 36 0.30 -0.01 13.63
N LEU A 37 0.64 -0.70 12.53
CA LEU A 37 1.79 -1.59 12.46
C LEU A 37 3.10 -0.80 12.36
N ILE A 38 3.14 0.25 11.52
CA ILE A 38 4.29 1.15 11.36
C ILE A 38 4.64 1.83 12.69
N ALA A 39 3.63 2.30 13.42
CA ALA A 39 3.83 2.91 14.74
C ALA A 39 4.19 1.90 15.84
N GLY A 40 4.15 0.59 15.55
CA GLY A 40 4.43 -0.47 16.52
C GLY A 40 3.43 -0.55 17.68
N VAL A 41 2.24 0.04 17.53
CA VAL A 41 1.19 0.02 18.56
C VAL A 41 0.31 -1.23 18.45
N CYS A 42 0.37 -1.94 17.32
CA CYS A 42 -0.29 -3.21 17.06
C CYS A 42 0.69 -4.18 16.39
N THR A 43 0.42 -5.48 16.47
CA THR A 43 1.09 -6.52 15.67
C THR A 43 0.05 -7.29 14.85
N PRO A 44 0.42 -7.97 13.76
CA PRO A 44 -0.52 -8.83 13.02
C PRO A 44 -1.25 -9.84 13.92
N GLU A 45 -0.54 -10.40 14.90
CA GLU A 45 -1.07 -11.37 15.86
C GLU A 45 -2.01 -10.72 16.88
N SER A 46 -1.73 -9.49 17.33
CA SER A 46 -2.61 -8.78 18.26
C SER A 46 -3.93 -8.40 17.58
N LEU A 47 -3.87 -7.91 16.33
CA LEU A 47 -5.04 -7.59 15.52
C LEU A 47 -5.89 -8.85 15.25
N THR A 48 -5.26 -9.96 14.86
CA THR A 48 -5.97 -11.23 14.62
C THR A 48 -6.65 -11.75 15.89
N ARG A 49 -5.98 -11.64 17.04
CA ARG A 49 -6.55 -12.05 18.33
C ARG A 49 -7.72 -11.18 18.75
N GLU A 50 -7.61 -9.86 18.55
CA GLU A 50 -8.70 -8.94 18.86
C GLU A 50 -9.89 -9.13 17.92
N LEU A 51 -9.65 -9.40 16.63
CA LEU A 51 -10.71 -9.68 15.64
C LEU A 51 -11.67 -10.78 16.09
N VAL A 52 -11.17 -11.86 16.71
CA VAL A 52 -12.02 -12.96 17.24
C VAL A 52 -13.06 -12.45 18.25
N ARG A 53 -12.74 -11.43 19.03
CA ARG A 53 -13.66 -10.84 20.01
C ARG A 53 -14.77 -10.01 19.38
N HIS A 54 -14.62 -9.68 18.09
CA HIS A 54 -15.57 -8.88 17.32
C HIS A 54 -16.45 -9.75 16.42
N ASP A 55 -16.38 -11.08 16.56
CA ASP A 55 -17.21 -12.01 15.81
C ASP A 55 -18.71 -11.70 16.01
N GLY A 56 -19.47 -11.78 14.92
CA GLY A 56 -20.90 -11.47 14.89
C GLY A 56 -21.24 -9.98 14.83
N LEU A 57 -20.27 -9.07 14.98
CA LEU A 57 -20.54 -7.64 14.92
C LEU A 57 -20.56 -7.12 13.46
N PRO A 58 -21.31 -6.04 13.16
CA PRO A 58 -21.37 -5.46 11.81
C PRO A 58 -19.99 -5.08 11.28
N GLY A 59 -19.73 -5.33 9.99
CA GLY A 59 -18.45 -5.00 9.36
C GLY A 59 -17.29 -5.98 9.65
N VAL A 60 -17.47 -7.00 10.52
CA VAL A 60 -16.39 -7.95 10.86
C VAL A 60 -15.84 -8.71 9.65
N ARG A 61 -16.65 -8.90 8.60
CA ARG A 61 -16.19 -9.52 7.34
C ARG A 61 -15.11 -8.69 6.64
N GLN A 62 -15.28 -7.36 6.59
CA GLN A 62 -14.29 -6.45 6.03
C GLN A 62 -12.99 -6.49 6.84
N ALA A 63 -13.08 -6.42 8.17
CA ALA A 63 -11.90 -6.51 9.02
C ALA A 63 -11.17 -7.85 8.85
N ARG A 64 -11.90 -8.97 8.75
CA ARG A 64 -11.32 -10.30 8.52
C ARG A 64 -10.60 -10.42 7.18
N GLU A 65 -11.09 -9.72 6.18
CA GLU A 65 -10.47 -9.66 4.85
C GLU A 65 -9.23 -8.78 4.82
N LEU A 66 -9.29 -7.60 5.44
CA LEU A 66 -8.26 -6.56 5.29
C LEU A 66 -7.13 -6.63 6.33
N ILE A 67 -7.36 -7.16 7.53
CA ILE A 67 -6.29 -7.33 8.54
C ILE A 67 -5.10 -8.16 8.02
N PRO A 68 -5.30 -9.30 7.33
CA PRO A 68 -4.21 -10.07 6.73
C PRO A 68 -3.42 -9.32 5.64
N LEU A 69 -3.99 -8.24 5.11
CA LEU A 69 -3.36 -7.40 4.11
C LEU A 69 -2.56 -6.26 4.74
N ALA A 70 -2.68 -5.98 6.04
CA ALA A 70 -1.91 -4.91 6.68
C ALA A 70 -0.39 -5.15 6.54
N ALA A 71 0.39 -4.07 6.38
CA ALA A 71 1.82 -4.09 6.16
C ALA A 71 2.52 -2.85 6.74
N THR A 72 3.82 -2.98 7.02
CA THR A 72 4.67 -1.88 7.50
C THR A 72 5.43 -1.16 6.39
N GLY A 73 5.17 -1.52 5.13
CA GLY A 73 5.94 -1.07 3.97
C GLY A 73 5.49 0.24 3.31
N PRO A 74 4.20 0.65 3.32
CA PRO A 74 3.80 1.90 2.67
C PRO A 74 4.35 3.12 3.42
N ASP A 75 4.80 4.13 2.67
CA ASP A 75 5.30 5.40 3.24
C ASP A 75 4.21 6.48 3.31
N SER A 76 3.07 6.25 2.65
CA SER A 76 1.92 7.15 2.66
C SER A 76 0.57 6.40 2.72
N PRO A 77 -0.51 7.06 3.22
CA PRO A 77 -1.86 6.53 3.14
C PRO A 77 -2.31 6.19 1.71
N GLN A 78 -1.85 6.95 0.72
CA GLN A 78 -2.21 6.76 -0.68
C GLN A 78 -1.60 5.49 -1.27
N GLU A 79 -0.37 5.12 -0.87
CA GLU A 79 0.21 3.82 -1.22
C GLU A 79 -0.61 2.65 -0.66
N SER A 80 -1.09 2.75 0.58
CA SER A 80 -2.01 1.75 1.16
C SER A 80 -3.32 1.65 0.37
N ARG A 81 -3.89 2.77 -0.09
CA ARG A 81 -5.09 2.81 -0.95
C ARG A 81 -4.82 2.19 -2.32
N MET A 82 -3.71 2.57 -2.95
CA MET A 82 -3.25 2.04 -4.23
C MET A 82 -3.07 0.53 -4.18
N ARG A 83 -2.52 0.02 -3.07
CA ARG A 83 -2.37 -1.41 -2.81
C ARG A 83 -3.71 -2.12 -2.66
N LEU A 84 -4.67 -1.50 -1.98
CA LEU A 84 -6.02 -2.04 -1.83
C LEU A 84 -6.73 -2.15 -3.18
N ILE A 85 -6.70 -1.11 -4.02
CA ILE A 85 -7.36 -1.19 -5.34
C ILE A 85 -6.72 -2.26 -6.23
N CYS A 86 -5.40 -2.48 -6.14
CA CYS A 86 -4.73 -3.58 -6.85
C CYS A 86 -5.21 -4.95 -6.33
N HIS A 87 -5.33 -5.10 -5.01
CA HIS A 87 -5.85 -6.32 -4.40
C HIS A 87 -7.30 -6.59 -4.82
N ASP A 88 -8.17 -5.58 -4.74
CA ASP A 88 -9.58 -5.68 -5.09
C ASP A 88 -9.79 -5.99 -6.58
N ALA A 89 -8.88 -5.55 -7.44
CA ALA A 89 -8.85 -5.88 -8.87
C ALA A 89 -8.24 -7.27 -9.17
N GLY A 90 -7.83 -8.02 -8.15
CA GLY A 90 -7.31 -9.39 -8.30
C GLY A 90 -5.89 -9.47 -8.86
N LEU A 91 -5.11 -8.38 -8.81
CA LEU A 91 -3.71 -8.41 -9.22
C LEU A 91 -2.90 -9.30 -8.25
N PRO A 92 -1.79 -9.92 -8.72
CA PRO A 92 -0.87 -10.59 -7.82
C PRO A 92 -0.40 -9.64 -6.71
N ARG A 93 -0.08 -10.17 -5.53
CA ARG A 93 0.41 -9.34 -4.42
C ARG A 93 1.70 -8.61 -4.83
N PRO A 94 1.74 -7.27 -4.80
CA PRO A 94 2.96 -6.52 -5.10
C PRO A 94 3.96 -6.63 -3.96
N THR A 95 5.25 -6.47 -4.29
CA THR A 95 6.28 -6.12 -3.33
C THR A 95 6.19 -4.64 -3.05
N LEU A 96 6.16 -4.27 -1.76
CA LEU A 96 6.19 -2.88 -1.32
C LEU A 96 7.62 -2.35 -1.34
N GLN A 97 7.81 -1.09 -1.71
CA GLN A 97 9.12 -0.43 -1.69
C GLN A 97 10.18 -1.28 -2.41
N LEU A 98 9.84 -1.77 -3.62
CA LEU A 98 10.64 -2.72 -4.37
C LEU A 98 11.93 -2.04 -4.88
N PRO A 99 13.13 -2.49 -4.45
CA PRO A 99 14.37 -1.92 -4.94
C PRO A 99 14.64 -2.35 -6.39
N VAL A 100 14.85 -1.37 -7.28
CA VAL A 100 15.40 -1.59 -8.61
C VAL A 100 16.92 -1.39 -8.56
N LEU A 101 17.66 -2.44 -8.95
CA LEU A 101 19.10 -2.50 -8.79
C LEU A 101 19.83 -1.93 -10.03
N ASP A 102 20.96 -1.24 -9.81
CA ASP A 102 21.89 -0.86 -10.88
C ASP A 102 22.66 -2.07 -11.44
N ALA A 103 23.44 -1.87 -12.51
CA ALA A 103 24.28 -2.91 -13.11
C ALA A 103 25.34 -3.49 -12.14
N ARG A 104 25.54 -2.89 -10.96
CA ARG A 104 26.44 -3.36 -9.90
C ARG A 104 25.67 -4.01 -8.74
N GLY A 105 24.37 -4.25 -8.89
CA GLY A 105 23.51 -4.88 -7.89
C GLY A 105 23.12 -3.97 -6.72
N ARG A 106 23.30 -2.65 -6.83
CA ARG A 106 22.98 -1.70 -5.75
C ARG A 106 21.60 -1.07 -5.98
N PRO A 107 20.75 -0.93 -4.95
CA PRO A 107 19.49 -0.22 -5.09
C PRO A 107 19.70 1.20 -5.61
N ARG A 108 19.05 1.52 -6.72
CA ARG A 108 19.07 2.85 -7.33
C ARG A 108 17.74 3.59 -7.14
N ARG A 109 16.65 2.84 -7.02
CA ARG A 109 15.28 3.34 -6.81
C ARG A 109 14.49 2.35 -5.99
N TRP A 110 13.50 2.83 -5.26
CA TRP A 110 12.46 2.04 -4.62
C TRP A 110 11.13 2.41 -5.29
N LEU A 111 10.40 1.39 -5.74
CA LEU A 111 9.07 1.56 -6.32
C LEU A 111 8.03 1.28 -5.23
N ASP A 112 7.04 2.16 -5.07
CA ASP A 112 6.01 2.00 -4.04
C ASP A 112 5.39 0.60 -4.07
N LEU A 113 4.96 0.18 -5.27
CA LEU A 113 4.50 -1.17 -5.57
C LEU A 113 5.25 -1.72 -6.78
N GLY A 114 5.68 -2.98 -6.71
CA GLY A 114 6.33 -3.63 -7.84
C GLY A 114 6.07 -5.13 -7.95
N TRP A 115 6.05 -5.60 -9.21
CA TRP A 115 6.00 -7.00 -9.59
C TRP A 115 7.31 -7.36 -10.28
N GLU A 116 8.32 -7.71 -9.48
CA GLU A 116 9.70 -7.91 -9.92
C GLU A 116 9.84 -8.86 -11.11
N LYS A 117 9.21 -10.04 -11.04
CA LYS A 117 9.26 -11.04 -12.12
C LYS A 117 8.69 -10.51 -13.45
N ALA A 118 7.67 -9.66 -13.37
CA ALA A 118 7.06 -9.06 -14.54
C ALA A 118 7.71 -7.72 -14.93
N LYS A 119 8.69 -7.21 -14.16
CA LYS A 119 9.25 -5.86 -14.30
C LYS A 119 8.16 -4.78 -14.46
N VAL A 120 7.16 -4.79 -13.58
CA VAL A 120 6.10 -3.77 -13.55
C VAL A 120 6.20 -2.99 -12.25
N GLY A 121 6.14 -1.67 -12.33
CA GLY A 121 6.12 -0.75 -11.20
C GLY A 121 4.90 0.17 -11.24
N LEU A 122 4.36 0.48 -10.06
CA LEU A 122 3.26 1.42 -9.89
C LEU A 122 3.60 2.37 -8.73
N GLU A 123 3.56 3.67 -9.01
CA GLU A 123 3.94 4.72 -8.06
C GLU A 123 2.80 5.72 -7.88
N TYR A 124 2.65 6.23 -6.66
CA TYR A 124 1.75 7.32 -6.36
C TYR A 124 2.46 8.66 -6.58
N ASP A 125 1.88 9.49 -7.44
CA ASP A 125 2.35 10.84 -7.72
C ASP A 125 1.46 11.85 -6.98
N GLY A 126 1.95 12.34 -5.84
CA GLY A 126 1.24 13.34 -5.04
C GLY A 126 1.37 14.74 -5.65
N GLU A 127 0.34 15.57 -5.49
CA GLU A 127 0.31 16.95 -6.04
C GLU A 127 1.48 17.83 -5.56
N GLU A 128 2.09 17.52 -4.40
CA GLU A 128 3.23 18.27 -3.84
C GLU A 128 4.60 17.87 -4.43
N SER A 129 4.67 16.89 -5.34
CA SER A 129 5.95 16.30 -5.78
C SER A 129 6.67 17.03 -6.94
N HIS A 130 6.16 18.14 -7.48
CA HIS A 130 6.75 18.75 -8.68
C HIS A 130 6.73 20.28 -8.73
N GLU A 131 7.64 20.93 -8.03
CA GLU A 131 7.93 22.36 -8.25
C GLU A 131 9.44 22.63 -8.42
N GLY A 132 10.03 22.09 -9.50
CA GLY A 132 11.38 22.48 -9.94
C GLY A 132 11.80 21.97 -11.32
N GLU A 133 12.57 22.76 -12.09
CA GLU A 133 13.18 22.30 -13.36
C GLU A 133 14.18 21.15 -13.17
N ASP A 134 14.88 21.12 -12.03
CA ASP A 134 15.83 20.06 -11.68
C ASP A 134 15.15 18.73 -11.35
N GLU A 135 13.97 18.77 -10.71
CA GLU A 135 13.13 17.60 -10.44
C GLU A 135 12.60 16.99 -11.74
N ARG A 136 12.12 17.82 -12.68
CA ARG A 136 11.69 17.37 -14.02
C ARG A 136 12.82 16.74 -14.83
N ARG A 137 14.05 17.29 -14.74
CA ARG A 137 15.23 16.73 -15.42
C ARG A 137 15.70 15.43 -14.77
N SER A 138 15.59 15.34 -13.46
CA SER A 138 15.85 14.11 -12.69
C SER A 138 14.81 13.05 -13.04
N ASP A 139 13.53 13.40 -13.12
CA ASP A 139 12.43 12.51 -13.51
C ASP A 139 12.61 11.94 -14.91
N ARG A 140 13.00 12.77 -15.88
CA ARG A 140 13.24 12.28 -17.24
C ARG A 140 14.41 11.29 -17.30
N ARG A 141 15.49 11.56 -16.54
CA ARG A 141 16.62 10.62 -16.44
C ARG A 141 16.23 9.34 -15.69
N ARG A 142 15.36 9.44 -14.69
CA ARG A 142 14.81 8.32 -13.93
C ARG A 142 13.93 7.43 -14.81
N HIS A 143 13.01 8.03 -15.57
CA HIS A 143 12.10 7.32 -16.48
C HIS A 143 12.87 6.59 -17.58
N ASN A 144 13.86 7.26 -18.20
CA ASN A 144 14.70 6.64 -19.24
C ASN A 144 15.46 5.41 -18.71
N TRP A 145 16.01 5.47 -17.49
CA TRP A 145 16.74 4.33 -16.94
C TRP A 145 15.86 3.11 -16.65
N LEU A 146 14.64 3.32 -16.16
CA LEU A 146 13.69 2.23 -15.95
C LEU A 146 13.24 1.61 -17.28
N GLN A 147 13.06 2.44 -18.31
CA GLN A 147 12.80 1.95 -19.67
C GLN A 147 13.99 1.14 -20.22
N ASP A 148 15.22 1.60 -20.00
CA ASP A 148 16.44 0.89 -20.42
C ASP A 148 16.60 -0.47 -19.73
N ASP A 149 16.10 -0.62 -18.49
CA ASP A 149 16.06 -1.89 -17.76
C ASP A 149 14.76 -2.70 -17.99
N ASP A 150 13.99 -2.35 -19.02
CA ASP A 150 12.74 -3.01 -19.43
C ASP A 150 11.63 -3.04 -18.36
N TRP A 151 11.55 -2.01 -17.51
CA TRP A 151 10.42 -1.83 -16.61
C TRP A 151 9.24 -1.15 -17.30
N ALA A 152 8.03 -1.67 -17.08
CA ALA A 152 6.79 -0.95 -17.36
C ALA A 152 6.36 -0.17 -16.11
N MET A 153 6.50 1.15 -16.17
CA MET A 153 6.16 2.06 -15.08
C MET A 153 4.81 2.71 -15.28
N PHE A 154 4.00 2.72 -14.21
CA PHE A 154 2.74 3.42 -14.12
C PHE A 154 2.80 4.42 -12.97
N SER A 155 2.19 5.59 -13.16
CA SER A 155 2.01 6.59 -12.12
C SER A 155 0.52 6.79 -11.90
N THR A 156 0.10 6.99 -10.65
CA THR A 156 -1.29 7.21 -10.27
C THR A 156 -1.42 8.45 -9.40
N THR A 157 -2.53 9.16 -9.57
CA THR A 157 -2.91 10.31 -8.73
C THR A 157 -4.12 9.97 -7.87
N ASP A 158 -4.53 10.89 -7.00
CA ASP A 158 -5.80 10.77 -6.26
C ASP A 158 -7.00 10.59 -7.21
N ALA A 159 -7.04 11.31 -8.33
CA ALA A 159 -8.12 11.20 -9.32
C ALA A 159 -8.25 9.77 -9.88
N ASP A 160 -7.13 9.06 -10.02
CA ASP A 160 -7.12 7.67 -10.47
C ASP A 160 -7.59 6.72 -9.39
N ILE A 161 -7.12 6.91 -8.13
CA ILE A 161 -7.52 6.06 -6.99
C ILE A 161 -9.03 6.16 -6.75
N TYR A 162 -9.60 7.36 -6.72
CA TYR A 162 -11.00 7.56 -6.36
C TYR A 162 -11.97 7.49 -7.55
N GLY A 163 -11.52 7.82 -8.77
CA GLY A 163 -12.39 7.97 -9.93
C GLY A 163 -12.16 7.00 -11.08
N ARG A 164 -10.95 6.44 -11.24
CA ARG A 164 -10.56 5.65 -12.42
C ARG A 164 -9.79 4.38 -12.09
N SER A 165 -9.98 3.84 -10.89
CA SER A 165 -9.17 2.73 -10.37
C SER A 165 -9.24 1.49 -11.26
N ALA A 166 -10.41 1.17 -11.84
CA ALA A 166 -10.57 0.05 -12.76
C ALA A 166 -9.75 0.20 -14.07
N ALA A 167 -9.63 1.43 -14.60
CA ALA A 167 -8.82 1.67 -15.79
C ALA A 167 -7.33 1.51 -15.48
N LEU A 168 -6.89 2.08 -14.35
CA LEU A 168 -5.51 1.94 -13.85
C LEU A 168 -5.15 0.47 -13.63
N THR A 169 -5.92 -0.25 -12.81
CA THR A 169 -5.63 -1.65 -12.46
C THR A 169 -5.73 -2.56 -13.68
N GLY A 170 -6.64 -2.28 -14.63
CA GLY A 170 -6.71 -2.99 -15.90
C GLY A 170 -5.45 -2.84 -16.76
N GLN A 171 -4.88 -1.63 -16.85
CA GLN A 171 -3.62 -1.39 -17.56
C GLN A 171 -2.45 -2.11 -16.90
N VAL A 172 -2.36 -2.06 -15.57
CA VAL A 172 -1.31 -2.73 -14.79
C VAL A 172 -1.44 -4.25 -14.93
N ALA A 173 -2.64 -4.82 -14.81
CA ALA A 173 -2.89 -6.25 -14.99
C ALA A 173 -2.48 -6.73 -16.39
N ALA A 174 -2.87 -5.99 -17.44
CA ALA A 174 -2.49 -6.30 -18.82
C ALA A 174 -0.97 -6.22 -19.05
N ALA A 175 -0.26 -5.34 -18.34
CA ALA A 175 1.21 -5.28 -18.38
C ALA A 175 1.85 -6.51 -17.70
N ILE A 176 1.36 -6.88 -16.51
CA ILE A 176 1.83 -8.06 -15.78
C ILE A 176 1.63 -9.33 -16.61
N GLU A 177 0.45 -9.53 -17.19
CA GLU A 177 0.13 -10.71 -17.99
C GLU A 177 1.02 -10.84 -19.23
N ARG A 178 1.17 -9.76 -19.99
CA ARG A 178 2.02 -9.76 -21.20
C ARG A 178 3.48 -10.05 -20.89
N ARG A 179 4.00 -9.51 -19.78
CA ARG A 179 5.41 -9.64 -19.40
C ARG A 179 5.71 -10.97 -18.69
N SER A 180 4.74 -11.55 -17.99
CA SER A 180 4.89 -12.86 -17.34
C SER A 180 4.86 -14.05 -18.32
N ARG A 181 4.46 -13.82 -19.58
CA ARG A 181 4.43 -14.82 -20.66
C ARG A 181 5.70 -14.86 -21.52
N ARG A 182 6.63 -13.93 -21.30
CA ARG A 182 7.92 -13.88 -22.00
C ARG A 182 8.94 -14.74 -21.28
#